data_AF-A0A7Y5IQV8-F1
#
_entry.id   AF-A0A7Y5IQV8-F1
#
_cell.length_a   1.000
_cell.length_b   1.000
_cell.length_c   1.000
_cell.angle_alpha   90.00
_cell.angle_beta   90.00
_cell.angle_gamma   90.00
#
_symmetry.space_group_name_H-M   'P 1'
#
loop_
_entity.id
_entity.type
_entity.pdbx_description
1 polymer ?
#
loop_
_entity_poly.entity_id
_entity_poly.type
_entity_poly.pdbx_seq_one_letter_code
_entity_poly.pdbx_strand_id
1 'polypeptide(L)'
;MLIRLSEQRAWIHVSLALLVGGALAHALCATLAPSEETAGSWPGLIFGSMALAMMVFAGLLTPRKKLRALPLGSAAWWMRGHVWFGLLSLPYVFFHSGFEIGGVYTQALLILFILCYASGIYGLIIQQIVPRMLLGAVTREMIYERIDPLIQSLAESSLETVRKTCGPFNRPLGAHLEVIGGPDNGTHVLLAERELFVFGREMDIPVVITDPTVALRHFEVLRSGGKYLLGAREGNMVLVNDQPVERSELAEGDKIRVGDTLLQFSHPTPQEVQVLKSFFVEDVQPFLLPKPVPAAIQKFRTVEDISNAFGHVRKFIQSENLKKVIDDLLDSTLLRRELLICKRLHHWLNGWLILHIPMAALLLFGSALHAVISLLY
;
A
#
# COMPACT_ATOMS: atom_id res chain seq x y z
N MET A 1 -7.94 -7.89 -18.69
CA MET A 1 -8.29 -8.19 -20.09
C MET A 1 -7.10 -7.80 -20.96
N LEU A 2 -6.10 -8.68 -21.08
CA LEU A 2 -4.95 -8.42 -21.93
C LEU A 2 -5.40 -8.43 -23.39
N ILE A 3 -5.03 -7.40 -24.15
CA ILE A 3 -5.28 -7.36 -25.59
C ILE A 3 -4.43 -8.46 -26.23
N ARG A 4 -5.01 -9.64 -26.45
CA ARG A 4 -4.39 -10.68 -27.27
C ARG A 4 -4.60 -10.30 -28.72
N LEU A 5 -3.50 -10.08 -29.45
CA LEU A 5 -3.52 -9.66 -30.85
C LEU A 5 -4.36 -10.60 -31.74
N SER A 6 -4.37 -11.90 -31.46
CA SER A 6 -5.19 -12.90 -32.16
C SER A 6 -6.70 -12.62 -32.06
N GLU A 7 -7.16 -12.13 -30.92
CA GLU A 7 -8.58 -11.84 -30.66
C GLU A 7 -9.01 -10.44 -31.14
N GLN A 8 -8.05 -9.61 -31.56
CA GLN A 8 -8.28 -8.27 -32.13
C GLN A 8 -8.28 -8.25 -33.65
N ARG A 9 -7.78 -9.32 -34.32
CA ARG A 9 -7.59 -9.34 -35.79
C ARG A 9 -8.84 -8.89 -36.55
N ALA A 10 -10.00 -9.42 -36.22
CA ALA A 10 -11.25 -9.04 -36.86
C ALA A 10 -11.57 -7.55 -36.72
N TRP A 11 -11.39 -6.98 -35.52
CA TRP A 11 -11.62 -5.56 -35.28
C TRP A 11 -10.60 -4.66 -35.96
N ILE A 12 -9.34 -5.10 -36.03
CA ILE A 12 -8.28 -4.39 -36.78
C ILE A 12 -8.68 -4.31 -38.26
N HIS A 13 -9.04 -5.44 -38.88
CA HIS A 13 -9.42 -5.47 -40.29
C HIS A 13 -10.67 -4.64 -40.57
N VAL A 14 -11.71 -4.75 -39.74
CA VAL A 14 -12.94 -3.95 -39.89
C VAL A 14 -12.65 -2.47 -39.75
N SER A 15 -11.90 -2.06 -38.72
CA SER A 15 -11.59 -0.65 -38.49
C SER A 15 -10.70 -0.08 -39.59
N LEU A 16 -9.73 -0.86 -40.07
CA LEU A 16 -8.87 -0.46 -41.19
C LEU A 16 -9.67 -0.35 -42.49
N ALA A 17 -10.56 -1.30 -42.76
CA ALA A 17 -11.43 -1.25 -43.94
C ALA A 17 -12.36 -0.03 -43.91
N LEU A 18 -12.96 0.28 -42.76
CA LEU A 18 -13.77 1.48 -42.58
C LEU A 18 -12.95 2.76 -42.73
N LEU A 19 -11.75 2.82 -42.15
CA LEU A 19 -10.87 3.98 -42.28
C LEU A 19 -10.46 4.22 -43.73
N VAL A 20 -9.98 3.19 -44.43
CA VAL A 20 -9.56 3.28 -45.84
C VAL A 20 -10.76 3.58 -46.74
N GLY A 21 -11.87 2.89 -46.55
CA GLY A 21 -13.10 3.13 -47.32
C GLY A 21 -13.65 4.54 -47.11
N GLY A 22 -13.68 5.02 -45.87
CA GLY A 22 -14.08 6.39 -45.54
C GLY A 22 -13.14 7.44 -46.14
N ALA A 23 -11.82 7.23 -46.06
CA ALA A 23 -10.84 8.13 -46.65
C ALA A 23 -10.94 8.19 -48.19
N LEU A 24 -11.13 7.03 -48.84
CA LEU A 24 -11.34 6.96 -50.29
C LEU A 24 -12.66 7.63 -50.70
N ALA A 25 -13.75 7.41 -49.97
CA ALA A 25 -15.03 8.05 -50.23
C ALA A 25 -14.94 9.58 -50.07
N HIS A 26 -14.24 10.05 -49.03
CA HIS A 26 -14.00 11.48 -48.83
C HIS A 26 -13.16 12.06 -49.97
N ALA A 27 -12.05 11.42 -50.33
CA ALA A 27 -11.19 11.86 -51.44
C ALA A 27 -11.94 11.89 -52.77
N LEU A 28 -12.78 10.88 -53.03
CA LEU A 28 -13.60 10.84 -54.24
C LEU A 28 -14.63 11.99 -54.27
N CYS A 29 -15.34 12.21 -53.17
CA CYS A 29 -16.30 13.33 -53.08
C CYS A 29 -15.59 14.67 -53.27
N ALA A 30 -14.43 14.87 -52.65
CA ALA A 30 -13.61 16.07 -52.82
C ALA A 30 -13.19 16.29 -54.28
N THR A 31 -12.81 15.22 -54.98
CA THR A 31 -12.43 15.33 -56.41
C THR A 31 -13.60 15.58 -57.36
N LEU A 32 -14.79 15.06 -57.04
CA LEU A 32 -15.95 15.12 -57.93
C LEU A 32 -16.82 16.37 -57.70
N ALA A 33 -16.83 16.91 -56.48
CA ALA A 33 -17.67 18.04 -56.08
C ALA A 33 -16.95 18.98 -55.08
N PRO A 34 -15.85 19.65 -55.50
CA PRO A 34 -15.03 20.48 -54.60
C PRO A 34 -15.76 21.69 -53.99
N SER A 35 -16.90 22.12 -54.57
CA SER A 35 -17.72 23.22 -54.02
C SER A 35 -18.67 22.78 -52.90
N GLU A 36 -18.78 21.47 -52.63
CA GLU A 36 -19.70 20.92 -51.62
C GLU A 36 -18.95 20.40 -50.36
N GLU A 37 -17.68 20.73 -50.16
CA GLU A 37 -16.87 20.23 -49.03
C GLU A 37 -17.21 20.87 -47.66
N THR A 38 -18.42 21.39 -47.48
CA THR A 38 -18.86 21.93 -46.20
C THR A 38 -19.54 20.87 -45.34
N ALA A 39 -19.51 21.07 -44.01
CA ALA A 39 -20.10 20.12 -43.06
C ALA A 39 -21.62 19.89 -43.25
N GLY A 40 -22.33 20.84 -43.86
CA GLY A 40 -23.76 20.74 -44.17
C GLY A 40 -24.09 20.03 -45.48
N SER A 41 -23.08 19.65 -46.27
CA SER A 41 -23.30 18.90 -47.52
C SER A 41 -23.81 17.49 -47.25
N TRP A 42 -24.45 16.87 -48.26
CA TRP A 42 -24.93 15.50 -48.12
C TRP A 42 -23.80 14.48 -47.81
N PRO A 43 -22.60 14.56 -48.44
CA PRO A 43 -21.45 13.75 -48.00
C PRO A 43 -21.02 14.04 -46.55
N GLY A 44 -20.95 15.31 -46.16
CA GLY A 44 -20.63 15.73 -44.79
C GLY A 44 -21.59 15.16 -43.76
N LEU A 45 -22.90 15.20 -44.02
CA LEU A 45 -23.95 14.65 -43.16
C LEU A 45 -23.84 13.13 -43.00
N ILE A 46 -23.44 12.39 -44.05
CA ILE A 46 -23.19 10.95 -43.94
C ILE A 46 -22.05 10.69 -42.97
N PHE A 47 -20.89 11.35 -43.16
CA PHE A 47 -19.75 11.20 -42.25
C PHE A 47 -20.08 11.61 -40.81
N GLY A 48 -20.85 12.70 -40.64
CA GLY A 48 -21.31 13.18 -39.32
C GLY A 48 -22.25 12.19 -38.64
N SER A 49 -23.21 11.62 -39.37
CA SER A 49 -24.12 10.60 -38.85
C SER A 49 -23.39 9.32 -38.44
N MET A 50 -22.39 8.90 -39.21
CA MET A 50 -21.53 7.76 -38.90
C MET A 50 -20.68 8.03 -37.66
N ALA A 51 -20.07 9.21 -37.56
CA ALA A 51 -19.30 9.62 -36.39
C ALA A 51 -20.17 9.62 -35.12
N LEU A 52 -21.36 10.22 -35.19
CA LEU A 52 -22.31 10.24 -34.07
C LEU A 52 -22.76 8.82 -33.69
N ALA A 53 -23.05 7.95 -34.67
CA ALA A 53 -23.41 6.55 -34.42
C ALA A 53 -22.29 5.77 -33.72
N MET A 54 -21.03 5.96 -34.12
CA MET A 54 -19.87 5.38 -33.46
C MET A 54 -19.74 5.86 -32.01
N MET A 55 -19.92 7.16 -31.77
CA MET A 55 -19.88 7.75 -30.42
C MET A 55 -21.02 7.24 -29.54
N VAL A 56 -22.25 7.19 -30.07
CA VAL A 56 -23.42 6.65 -29.36
C VAL A 56 -23.19 5.18 -28.99
N PHE A 57 -22.70 4.36 -29.93
CA PHE A 57 -22.32 2.98 -29.64
C PHE A 57 -21.32 2.88 -28.49
N ALA A 58 -20.28 3.72 -28.50
CA ALA A 58 -19.29 3.77 -27.43
C ALA A 58 -19.92 4.15 -26.07
N GLY A 59 -20.89 5.07 -26.05
CA GLY A 59 -21.63 5.48 -24.85
C GLY A 59 -22.60 4.43 -24.30
N LEU A 60 -23.15 3.57 -25.15
CA LEU A 60 -24.11 2.52 -24.76
C LEU A 60 -23.50 1.43 -23.85
N LEU A 61 -22.18 1.39 -23.70
CA LEU A 61 -21.48 0.48 -22.81
C LEU A 61 -21.95 0.59 -21.34
N THR A 62 -22.23 1.81 -20.85
CA THR A 62 -22.66 2.04 -19.45
C THR A 62 -24.10 1.55 -19.21
N PRO A 63 -25.11 1.93 -20.03
CA PRO A 63 -26.45 1.36 -19.97
C PRO A 63 -26.50 -0.16 -20.11
N ARG A 64 -25.67 -0.74 -20.98
CA ARG A 64 -25.58 -2.19 -21.17
C ARG A 64 -25.22 -2.94 -19.89
N LYS A 65 -24.48 -2.32 -18.95
CA LYS A 65 -24.22 -2.94 -17.63
C LYS A 65 -25.48 -3.12 -16.79
N LYS A 66 -26.52 -2.32 -17.01
CA LYS A 66 -27.84 -2.44 -16.36
C LYS A 66 -28.74 -3.46 -17.06
N LEU A 67 -28.53 -3.69 -18.36
CA LEU A 67 -29.30 -4.62 -19.21
C LEU A 67 -28.63 -5.99 -19.36
N ARG A 68 -28.05 -6.55 -18.28
CA ARG A 68 -27.35 -7.86 -18.33
C ARG A 68 -28.24 -9.04 -18.72
N ALA A 69 -29.55 -8.91 -18.62
CA ALA A 69 -30.52 -9.95 -18.97
C ALA A 69 -30.71 -10.15 -20.49
N LEU A 70 -30.30 -9.18 -21.33
CA LEU A 70 -30.46 -9.26 -22.78
C LEU A 70 -29.22 -9.90 -23.43
N PRO A 71 -29.37 -10.77 -24.44
CA PRO A 71 -28.27 -11.47 -25.12
C PRO A 71 -27.53 -10.56 -26.12
N LEU A 72 -27.19 -9.33 -25.73
CA LEU A 72 -26.56 -8.32 -26.59
C LEU A 72 -25.05 -8.55 -26.76
N GLY A 73 -24.58 -9.79 -26.83
CA GLY A 73 -23.14 -10.09 -26.98
C GLY A 73 -22.31 -9.95 -25.69
N SER A 74 -21.06 -10.39 -25.76
CA SER A 74 -20.17 -10.50 -24.59
C SER A 74 -19.64 -9.13 -24.14
N ALA A 75 -19.28 -9.03 -22.85
CA ALA A 75 -18.65 -7.81 -22.32
C ALA A 75 -17.33 -7.47 -23.02
N ALA A 76 -16.58 -8.51 -23.40
CA ALA A 76 -15.32 -8.37 -24.13
C ALA A 76 -15.55 -7.78 -25.53
N TRP A 77 -16.62 -8.18 -26.21
CA TRP A 77 -16.96 -7.66 -27.54
C TRP A 77 -17.33 -6.17 -27.48
N TRP A 78 -18.17 -5.77 -26.53
CA TRP A 78 -18.54 -4.36 -26.33
C TRP A 78 -17.35 -3.47 -25.98
N MET A 79 -16.46 -3.95 -25.09
CA MET A 79 -15.24 -3.21 -24.75
C MET A 79 -14.34 -3.01 -25.97
N ARG A 80 -14.22 -4.01 -26.85
CA ARG A 80 -13.45 -3.89 -28.11
C ARG A 80 -14.10 -2.87 -29.03
N GLY A 81 -15.42 -2.98 -29.26
CA GLY A 81 -16.15 -2.04 -30.09
C GLY A 81 -16.05 -0.61 -29.57
N HIS A 82 -16.19 -0.38 -28.26
CA HIS A 82 -16.01 0.93 -27.63
C HIS A 82 -14.64 1.54 -27.95
N VAL A 83 -13.56 0.75 -27.82
CA VAL A 83 -12.20 1.20 -28.13
C VAL A 83 -12.05 1.50 -29.63
N TRP A 84 -12.41 0.55 -30.51
CA TRP A 84 -12.18 0.68 -31.95
C TRP A 84 -13.04 1.76 -32.60
N PHE A 85 -14.35 1.81 -32.29
CA PHE A 85 -15.22 2.87 -32.78
C PHE A 85 -14.91 4.22 -32.13
N GLY A 86 -14.48 4.25 -30.87
CA GLY A 86 -13.95 5.46 -30.25
C GLY A 86 -12.73 6.00 -31.01
N LEU A 87 -11.77 5.15 -31.35
CA LEU A 87 -10.59 5.53 -32.15
C LEU A 87 -10.97 6.00 -33.56
N LEU A 88 -11.89 5.29 -34.22
CA LEU A 88 -12.35 5.56 -35.58
C LEU A 88 -13.23 6.82 -35.69
N SER A 89 -13.86 7.23 -34.59
CA SER A 89 -14.68 8.46 -34.60
C SER A 89 -13.88 9.73 -34.90
N LEU A 90 -12.60 9.80 -34.50
CA LEU A 90 -11.74 10.97 -34.74
C LEU A 90 -11.59 11.30 -36.24
N PRO A 91 -11.12 10.39 -37.12
CA PRO A 91 -11.02 10.69 -38.55
C PRO A 91 -12.38 10.99 -39.18
N TYR A 92 -13.46 10.32 -38.76
CA TYR A 92 -14.80 10.60 -39.28
C TYR A 92 -15.35 11.97 -38.88
N VAL A 93 -15.00 12.49 -37.70
CA VAL A 93 -15.32 13.88 -37.31
C VAL A 93 -14.59 14.88 -38.21
N PHE A 94 -13.34 14.62 -38.58
CA PHE A 94 -12.62 15.48 -39.53
C PHE A 94 -13.14 15.37 -40.96
N PHE A 95 -13.49 14.17 -41.42
CA PHE A 95 -14.15 13.97 -42.72
C PHE A 95 -15.52 14.65 -42.79
N HIS A 96 -16.25 14.70 -41.67
CA HIS A 96 -17.51 15.44 -41.58
C HIS A 96 -17.30 16.94 -41.78
N SER A 97 -16.24 17.52 -41.22
CA SER A 97 -16.01 18.97 -41.28
C SER A 97 -15.19 19.45 -42.48
N GLY A 98 -14.80 18.56 -43.39
CA GLY A 98 -13.88 18.90 -44.49
C GLY A 98 -12.52 19.42 -43.98
N PHE A 99 -12.12 19.04 -42.76
CA PHE A 99 -10.96 19.58 -42.02
C PHE A 99 -11.06 21.06 -41.65
N GLU A 100 -12.21 21.70 -41.85
CA GLU A 100 -12.44 23.05 -41.38
C GLU A 100 -12.86 23.06 -39.91
N ILE A 101 -12.44 24.11 -39.21
CA ILE A 101 -12.81 24.36 -37.82
C ILE A 101 -13.92 25.40 -37.84
N GLY A 102 -15.14 24.99 -37.51
CA GLY A 102 -16.30 25.88 -37.50
C GLY A 102 -16.27 26.96 -36.40
N GLY A 103 -17.45 27.50 -36.08
CA GLY A 103 -17.61 28.53 -35.06
C GLY A 103 -17.25 28.11 -33.62
N VAL A 104 -17.37 29.06 -32.69
CA VAL A 104 -16.97 28.90 -31.27
C VAL A 104 -17.56 27.66 -30.60
N TYR A 105 -18.84 27.37 -30.87
CA TYR A 105 -19.50 26.18 -30.32
C TYR A 105 -18.87 24.87 -30.82
N THR A 106 -18.62 24.75 -32.14
CA THR A 106 -17.98 23.56 -32.72
C THR A 106 -16.52 23.42 -32.28
N GLN A 107 -15.81 24.53 -32.06
CA GLN A 107 -14.47 24.51 -31.47
C GLN A 107 -14.50 23.96 -30.05
N ALA A 108 -15.45 24.41 -29.22
CA ALA A 108 -15.61 23.90 -27.87
C ALA A 108 -15.94 22.40 -27.85
N LEU A 109 -16.81 21.93 -28.77
CA LEU A 109 -17.09 20.50 -28.95
C LEU A 109 -15.86 19.72 -29.41
N LEU A 110 -15.07 20.25 -30.35
CA LEU A 110 -13.85 19.59 -30.81
C LEU A 110 -12.82 19.48 -29.67
N ILE A 111 -12.63 20.53 -28.86
CA ILE A 111 -11.76 20.48 -27.69
C ILE A 111 -12.24 19.41 -26.71
N LEU A 112 -13.54 19.40 -26.38
CA LEU A 112 -14.15 18.39 -25.51
C LEU A 112 -13.97 16.98 -26.07
N PHE A 113 -14.12 16.81 -27.38
CA PHE A 113 -13.91 15.55 -28.08
C PHE A 113 -12.46 15.08 -27.95
N ILE A 114 -11.47 15.94 -28.23
CA ILE A 114 -10.05 15.62 -28.12
C ILE A 114 -9.67 15.27 -26.67
N LEU A 115 -10.17 16.00 -25.67
CA LEU A 115 -9.97 15.67 -24.27
C LEU A 115 -10.56 14.30 -23.91
N CYS A 116 -11.78 13.99 -24.40
CA CYS A 116 -12.41 12.70 -24.21
C CYS A 116 -11.63 11.56 -24.87
N TYR A 117 -11.15 11.78 -26.09
CA TYR A 117 -10.34 10.84 -26.87
C TYR A 117 -9.01 10.53 -26.16
N ALA A 118 -8.27 11.57 -25.76
CA ALA A 118 -7.01 11.44 -25.03
C ALA A 118 -7.22 10.72 -23.68
N SER A 119 -8.28 11.08 -22.95
CA SER A 119 -8.66 10.38 -21.71
C SER A 119 -9.00 8.91 -21.97
N GLY A 120 -9.66 8.57 -23.07
CA GLY A 120 -9.94 7.19 -23.45
C GLY A 120 -8.68 6.37 -23.70
N ILE A 121 -7.70 6.94 -24.41
CA ILE A 121 -6.37 6.33 -24.62
C ILE A 121 -5.64 6.13 -23.30
N TYR A 122 -5.64 7.14 -22.42
CA TYR A 122 -5.06 7.02 -21.08
C TYR A 122 -5.68 5.86 -20.28
N GLY A 123 -7.01 5.73 -20.31
CA GLY A 123 -7.71 4.60 -19.71
C GLY A 123 -7.29 3.24 -20.26
N LEU A 124 -7.13 3.15 -21.59
CA LEU A 124 -6.66 1.94 -22.27
C LEU A 124 -5.23 1.57 -21.85
N ILE A 125 -4.34 2.54 -21.69
CA ILE A 125 -2.98 2.32 -21.18
C ILE A 125 -3.02 1.78 -19.75
N ILE A 126 -3.76 2.42 -18.83
CA ILE A 126 -3.92 1.94 -17.45
C ILE A 126 -4.46 0.51 -17.43
N GLN A 127 -5.52 0.23 -18.18
CA GLN A 127 -6.15 -1.10 -18.22
C GLN A 127 -5.22 -2.20 -18.74
N GLN A 128 -4.19 -1.86 -19.50
CA GLN A 128 -3.18 -2.81 -19.98
C GLN A 128 -2.02 -3.00 -19.00
N ILE A 129 -1.61 -1.92 -18.31
CA ILE A 129 -0.52 -1.95 -17.32
C ILE A 129 -0.97 -2.66 -16.05
N VAL A 130 -2.14 -2.30 -15.52
CA VAL A 130 -2.63 -2.77 -14.21
C VAL A 130 -2.65 -4.30 -14.11
N PRO A 131 -3.24 -5.07 -15.04
CA PRO A 131 -3.26 -6.53 -14.95
C PRO A 131 -1.87 -7.17 -15.07
N ARG A 132 -0.94 -6.55 -15.81
CA ARG A 132 0.42 -7.10 -15.98
C ARG A 132 1.24 -7.00 -14.70
N MET A 133 1.07 -5.91 -13.95
CA MET A 133 1.74 -5.73 -12.66
C MET A 133 1.13 -6.62 -11.56
N LEU A 134 -0.18 -6.89 -11.62
CA LEU A 134 -0.88 -7.71 -10.64
C LEU A 134 -0.62 -9.21 -10.78
N LEU A 135 -0.37 -9.69 -12.01
CA LEU A 135 -0.15 -11.12 -12.29
C LEU A 135 1.13 -11.72 -11.68
N GLY A 136 2.04 -10.89 -11.14
CA GLY A 136 3.25 -11.34 -10.47
C GLY A 136 3.21 -11.28 -8.93
N ALA A 137 2.20 -10.63 -8.33
CA ALA A 137 2.26 -10.18 -6.93
C ALA A 137 1.09 -10.66 -6.05
N VAL A 138 -0.10 -10.87 -6.62
CA VAL A 138 -1.28 -11.17 -5.80
C VAL A 138 -2.12 -12.22 -6.51
N THR A 139 -2.26 -13.38 -5.89
CA THR A 139 -3.12 -14.48 -6.33
C THR A 139 -4.53 -13.96 -6.65
N ARG A 140 -5.09 -14.45 -7.77
CA ARG A 140 -6.23 -13.93 -8.55
C ARG A 140 -7.58 -13.72 -7.83
N GLU A 141 -7.66 -13.82 -6.51
CA GLU A 141 -8.92 -13.80 -5.74
C GLU A 141 -8.98 -12.75 -4.64
N MET A 142 -8.04 -11.80 -4.57
CA MET A 142 -8.19 -10.65 -3.69
C MET A 142 -9.20 -9.66 -4.26
N ILE A 143 -10.46 -9.80 -3.83
CA ILE A 143 -11.48 -8.75 -3.98
C ILE A 143 -10.92 -7.49 -3.30
N TYR A 144 -10.89 -6.36 -4.02
CA TYR A 144 -10.33 -5.09 -3.56
C TYR A 144 -10.79 -4.70 -2.14
N GLU A 145 -12.03 -5.02 -1.80
CA GLU A 145 -12.66 -4.81 -0.49
C GLU A 145 -11.89 -5.46 0.68
N ARG A 146 -11.07 -6.48 0.41
CA ARG A 146 -10.27 -7.18 1.41
C ARG A 146 -8.85 -6.61 1.59
N ILE A 147 -8.42 -5.65 0.76
CA ILE A 147 -7.05 -5.08 0.86
C ILE A 147 -6.83 -4.40 2.21
N ASP A 148 -7.77 -3.55 2.65
CA ASP A 148 -7.59 -2.79 3.89
C ASP A 148 -7.61 -3.70 5.14
N PRO A 149 -8.57 -4.64 5.31
CA PRO A 149 -8.51 -5.63 6.38
C PRO A 149 -7.24 -6.48 6.35
N LEU A 150 -6.75 -6.84 5.16
CA LEU A 150 -5.52 -7.63 5.04
C LEU A 150 -4.29 -6.83 5.50
N ILE A 151 -4.17 -5.55 5.15
CA ILE A 151 -3.07 -4.70 5.62
C ILE A 151 -3.09 -4.62 7.16
N GLN A 152 -4.27 -4.46 7.75
CA GLN A 152 -4.42 -4.42 9.20
C GLN A 152 -4.01 -5.75 9.84
N SER A 153 -4.54 -6.86 9.33
CA SER A 153 -4.21 -8.22 9.78
C SER A 153 -2.72 -8.53 9.68
N LEU A 154 -2.07 -8.08 8.60
CA LEU A 154 -0.63 -8.24 8.37
C LEU A 154 0.21 -7.48 9.41
N ALA A 155 -0.15 -6.22 9.69
CA ALA A 155 0.52 -5.41 10.69
C ALA A 155 0.37 -5.98 12.10
N GLU A 156 -0.84 -6.40 12.47
CA GLU A 156 -1.14 -7.00 13.77
C GLU A 156 -0.42 -8.35 13.95
N SER A 157 -0.47 -9.23 12.95
CA SER A 157 0.22 -10.52 12.97
C SER A 157 1.75 -10.36 13.09
N SER A 158 2.32 -9.44 12.32
CA SER A 158 3.76 -9.16 12.37
C SER A 158 4.20 -8.65 13.75
N LEU A 159 3.44 -7.72 14.32
CA LEU A 159 3.68 -7.21 15.68
C LEU A 159 3.59 -8.33 16.72
N GLU A 160 2.58 -9.17 16.63
CA GLU A 160 2.37 -10.25 17.60
C GLU A 160 3.47 -11.31 17.51
N THR A 161 3.93 -11.66 16.31
CA THR A 161 5.07 -12.56 16.10
C THR A 161 6.34 -12.00 16.74
N VAL A 162 6.64 -10.72 16.54
CA VAL A 162 7.82 -10.10 17.17
C VAL A 162 7.65 -10.03 18.69
N ARG A 163 6.47 -9.67 19.19
CA ARG A 163 6.19 -9.59 20.63
C ARG A 163 6.33 -10.94 21.33
N LYS A 164 5.80 -12.02 20.74
CA LYS A 164 5.91 -13.39 21.29
C LYS A 164 7.35 -13.87 21.33
N THR A 165 8.14 -13.58 20.32
CA THR A 165 9.52 -14.10 20.22
C THR A 165 10.53 -13.23 20.95
N CYS A 166 10.36 -11.91 20.92
CA CYS A 166 11.32 -10.95 21.46
C CYS A 166 10.93 -10.41 22.85
N GLY A 167 9.71 -10.69 23.32
CA GLY A 167 9.16 -10.11 24.53
C GLY A 167 8.69 -8.66 24.35
N PRO A 168 8.21 -8.01 25.43
CA PRO A 168 7.64 -6.67 25.37
C PRO A 168 8.67 -5.61 24.91
N PHE A 169 8.21 -4.59 24.17
CA PHE A 169 9.04 -3.50 23.66
C PHE A 169 9.40 -2.46 24.73
N ASN A 170 8.68 -2.42 25.85
CA ASN A 170 8.85 -1.41 26.90
C ASN A 170 9.80 -1.85 28.04
N ARG A 171 10.51 -2.98 27.88
CA ARG A 171 11.48 -3.44 28.88
C ARG A 171 12.83 -2.72 28.69
N PRO A 172 13.51 -2.34 29.78
CA PRO A 172 14.89 -1.87 29.71
C PRO A 172 15.80 -2.88 28.99
N LEU A 173 16.71 -2.38 28.15
CA LEU A 173 17.58 -3.21 27.30
C LEU A 173 18.65 -3.96 28.12
N GLY A 174 19.06 -3.42 29.27
CA GLY A 174 20.02 -4.02 30.19
C GLY A 174 19.37 -4.89 31.27
N ALA A 175 20.20 -5.63 32.01
CA ALA A 175 19.74 -6.31 33.22
C ALA A 175 19.18 -5.27 34.18
N HIS A 176 18.06 -5.57 34.81
CA HIS A 176 17.42 -4.62 35.69
C HIS A 176 16.64 -5.31 36.80
N LEU A 177 16.38 -4.54 37.84
CA LEU A 177 15.43 -4.87 38.90
C LEU A 177 14.24 -3.93 38.80
N GLU A 178 13.04 -4.49 38.74
CA GLU A 178 11.78 -3.74 38.82
C GLU A 178 11.19 -3.91 40.21
N VAL A 179 10.85 -2.81 40.89
CA VAL A 179 10.08 -2.86 42.13
C VAL A 179 8.63 -3.15 41.77
N ILE A 180 8.15 -4.34 42.10
CA ILE A 180 6.78 -4.81 41.82
C ILE A 180 5.87 -4.78 43.06
N GLY A 181 6.40 -4.33 44.20
CA GLY A 181 5.64 -4.14 45.44
C GLY A 181 6.44 -3.36 46.49
N GLY A 182 5.73 -2.68 47.40
CA GLY A 182 6.30 -1.80 48.41
C GLY A 182 6.20 -0.31 48.05
N PRO A 183 6.84 0.59 48.82
CA PRO A 183 6.72 2.04 48.66
C PRO A 183 7.20 2.57 47.30
N ASP A 184 8.20 1.92 46.69
CA ASP A 184 8.84 2.34 45.44
C ASP A 184 8.25 1.63 44.19
N ASN A 185 7.04 1.10 44.28
CA ASN A 185 6.43 0.29 43.21
C ASN A 185 6.44 0.99 41.84
N GLY A 186 6.87 0.27 40.80
CA GLY A 186 7.06 0.77 39.43
C GLY A 186 8.44 1.35 39.14
N THR A 187 9.34 1.41 40.13
CA THR A 187 10.71 1.87 39.91
C THR A 187 11.56 0.80 39.22
N HIS A 188 12.32 1.19 38.20
CA HIS A 188 13.27 0.32 37.50
C HIS A 188 14.71 0.74 37.78
N VAL A 189 15.57 -0.24 38.08
CA VAL A 189 16.99 -0.02 38.37
C VAL A 189 17.82 -0.76 37.34
N LEU A 190 18.57 -0.02 36.51
CA LEU A 190 19.44 -0.58 35.48
C LEU A 190 20.79 -1.04 36.07
N LEU A 191 21.15 -2.29 35.84
CA LEU A 191 22.39 -2.93 36.30
C LEU A 191 23.48 -2.95 35.22
N ALA A 192 23.65 -1.84 34.48
CA ALA A 192 24.51 -1.79 33.30
C ALA A 192 25.86 -1.07 33.53
N GLU A 193 25.90 -0.06 34.40
CA GLU A 193 27.00 0.91 34.46
C GLU A 193 28.12 0.58 35.47
N ARG A 194 27.84 -0.30 36.43
CA ARG A 194 28.74 -0.60 37.55
C ARG A 194 28.92 -2.11 37.70
N GLU A 195 30.01 -2.51 38.35
CA GLU A 195 30.23 -3.91 38.72
C GLU A 195 29.49 -4.26 40.02
N LEU A 196 29.41 -3.32 40.98
CA LEU A 196 28.74 -3.51 42.26
C LEU A 196 27.63 -2.48 42.45
N PHE A 197 26.44 -2.97 42.76
CA PHE A 197 25.27 -2.15 43.11
C PHE A 197 24.88 -2.42 44.55
N VAL A 198 24.95 -1.39 45.41
CA VAL A 198 24.52 -1.48 46.81
C VAL A 198 23.12 -0.90 46.92
N PHE A 199 22.24 -1.66 47.57
CA PHE A 199 20.83 -1.34 47.77
C PHE A 199 20.55 -1.12 49.26
N GLY A 200 19.80 -0.08 49.58
CA GLY A 200 19.40 0.23 50.95
C GLY A 200 18.75 1.61 51.04
N ARG A 201 18.45 2.08 52.26
CA ARG A 201 17.81 3.39 52.48
C ARG A 201 18.79 4.56 52.62
N GLU A 202 20.11 4.32 52.58
CA GLU A 202 21.12 5.38 52.65
C GLU A 202 21.03 6.30 51.42
N MET A 203 21.24 7.61 51.60
CA MET A 203 21.06 8.59 50.49
C MET A 203 22.25 8.65 49.52
N ASP A 204 23.42 8.15 49.91
CA ASP A 204 24.68 8.24 49.12
C ASP A 204 25.16 6.85 48.66
N ILE A 205 24.24 6.03 48.19
CA ILE A 205 24.53 4.71 47.59
C ILE A 205 23.93 4.60 46.19
N PRO A 206 24.43 3.68 45.34
CA PRO A 206 24.02 3.58 43.95
C PRO A 206 22.51 3.39 43.76
N VAL A 207 21.83 2.72 44.69
CA VAL A 207 20.40 2.48 44.62
C VAL A 207 19.74 2.70 45.99
N VAL A 208 18.90 3.73 46.05
CA VAL A 208 18.15 4.08 47.26
C VAL A 208 16.77 3.43 47.21
N ILE A 209 16.38 2.77 48.31
CA ILE A 209 15.05 2.22 48.56
C ILE A 209 14.42 3.04 49.69
N THR A 210 13.23 3.60 49.48
CA THR A 210 12.58 4.51 50.43
C THR A 210 11.88 3.79 51.60
N ASP A 211 11.79 2.47 51.52
CA ASP A 211 11.20 1.61 52.54
C ASP A 211 11.91 1.75 53.90
N PRO A 212 11.22 2.20 54.96
CA PRO A 212 11.82 2.43 56.27
C PRO A 212 12.26 1.13 56.96
N THR A 213 11.73 -0.03 56.55
CA THR A 213 12.09 -1.35 57.08
C THR A 213 13.39 -1.89 56.45
N VAL A 214 13.87 -1.26 55.38
CA VAL A 214 15.12 -1.63 54.72
C VAL A 214 16.30 -0.95 55.46
N ALA A 215 17.34 -1.73 55.79
CA ALA A 215 18.58 -1.21 56.37
C ALA A 215 19.27 -0.15 55.48
N LEU A 216 20.11 0.70 56.08
CA LEU A 216 20.87 1.75 55.36
C LEU A 216 21.63 1.16 54.16
N ARG A 217 22.28 0.01 54.37
CA ARG A 217 22.86 -0.85 53.35
C ARG A 217 22.34 -2.26 53.57
N HIS A 218 21.42 -2.70 52.73
CA HIS A 218 20.66 -3.92 52.94
C HIS A 218 21.29 -5.12 52.25
N PHE A 219 21.53 -5.01 50.95
CA PHE A 219 22.12 -6.05 50.12
C PHE A 219 22.90 -5.42 48.96
N GLU A 220 23.64 -6.24 48.24
CA GLU A 220 24.37 -5.83 47.04
C GLU A 220 24.20 -6.83 45.91
N VAL A 221 24.33 -6.35 44.67
CA VAL A 221 24.35 -7.17 43.46
C VAL A 221 25.68 -6.93 42.76
N LEU A 222 26.48 -7.98 42.63
CA LEU A 222 27.74 -8.00 41.92
C LEU A 222 27.54 -8.60 40.52
N ARG A 223 27.88 -7.84 39.49
CA ARG A 223 27.94 -8.29 38.12
C ARG A 223 29.34 -8.84 37.84
N SER A 224 29.45 -10.14 37.58
CA SER A 224 30.74 -10.80 37.31
C SER A 224 30.58 -11.88 36.24
N GLY A 225 31.38 -11.82 35.18
CA GLY A 225 31.39 -12.83 34.11
C GLY A 225 30.03 -13.06 33.43
N GLY A 226 29.17 -12.02 33.35
CA GLY A 226 27.82 -12.12 32.79
C GLY A 226 26.75 -12.64 33.77
N LYS A 227 27.14 -13.01 34.98
CA LYS A 227 26.26 -13.42 36.08
C LYS A 227 25.98 -12.26 37.03
N TYR A 228 24.88 -12.36 37.76
CA TYR A 228 24.46 -11.38 38.76
C TYR A 228 24.36 -12.10 40.10
N LEU A 229 25.26 -11.78 41.02
CA LEU A 229 25.37 -12.41 42.32
C LEU A 229 24.82 -11.45 43.37
N LEU A 230 23.72 -11.84 44.01
CA LEU A 230 23.19 -11.15 45.17
C LEU A 230 23.97 -11.56 46.42
N GLY A 231 24.30 -10.58 47.26
CA GLY A 231 24.86 -10.77 48.60
C GLY A 231 24.08 -9.97 49.64
N ALA A 232 23.52 -10.64 50.65
CA ALA A 232 22.95 -9.98 51.81
C ALA A 232 24.07 -9.39 52.68
N ARG A 233 23.85 -8.20 53.26
CA ARG A 233 24.76 -7.67 54.28
C ARG A 233 24.51 -8.37 55.63
N GLU A 234 25.56 -8.45 56.43
CA GLU A 234 25.53 -9.15 57.72
C GLU A 234 24.37 -8.66 58.61
N GLY A 235 23.58 -9.60 59.13
CA GLY A 235 22.42 -9.31 59.97
C GLY A 235 21.14 -8.90 59.22
N ASN A 236 21.19 -8.72 57.90
CA ASN A 236 20.02 -8.36 57.10
C ASN A 236 19.36 -9.60 56.47
N MET A 237 18.04 -9.63 56.46
CA MET A 237 17.27 -10.71 55.86
C MET A 237 16.86 -10.36 54.43
N VAL A 238 17.40 -11.10 53.46
CA VAL A 238 17.00 -11.01 52.06
C VAL A 238 16.37 -12.34 51.65
N LEU A 239 15.16 -12.28 51.10
CA LEU A 239 14.45 -13.46 50.62
C LEU A 239 14.50 -13.48 49.08
N VAL A 240 14.96 -14.57 48.48
CA VAL A 240 14.86 -14.80 47.03
C VAL A 240 13.87 -15.93 46.80
N ASN A 241 12.79 -15.66 46.06
CA ASN A 241 11.67 -16.58 45.85
C ASN A 241 11.14 -17.14 47.20
N ASP A 242 10.96 -16.23 48.17
CA ASP A 242 10.49 -16.50 49.53
C ASP A 242 11.42 -17.38 50.41
N GLN A 243 12.66 -17.63 49.96
CA GLN A 243 13.69 -18.34 50.73
C GLN A 243 14.79 -17.39 51.21
N PRO A 244 15.20 -17.42 52.49
CA PRO A 244 16.28 -16.57 52.99
C PRO A 244 17.63 -16.99 52.40
N VAL A 245 18.39 -16.01 51.91
CA VAL A 245 19.70 -16.24 51.30
C VAL A 245 20.74 -15.26 51.81
N GLU A 246 21.96 -15.75 52.06
CA GLU A 246 23.13 -14.89 52.28
C GLU A 246 23.80 -14.50 50.95
N ARG A 247 23.85 -15.45 50.01
CA ARG A 247 24.33 -15.24 48.64
C ARG A 247 23.51 -16.08 47.66
N SER A 248 23.19 -15.53 46.51
CA SER A 248 22.48 -16.24 45.45
C SER A 248 22.86 -15.71 44.06
N GLU A 249 22.90 -16.58 43.04
CA GLU A 249 22.97 -16.16 41.64
C GLU A 249 21.53 -15.87 41.17
N LEU A 250 21.30 -14.67 40.64
CA LEU A 250 19.98 -14.24 40.16
C LEU A 250 19.71 -14.79 38.75
N ALA A 251 18.55 -15.41 38.58
CA ALA A 251 18.01 -15.89 37.32
C ALA A 251 16.80 -15.06 36.85
N GLU A 252 16.46 -15.14 35.55
CA GLU A 252 15.31 -14.42 34.96
C GLU A 252 14.04 -14.63 35.79
N GLY A 253 13.43 -13.53 36.24
CA GLY A 253 12.16 -13.54 36.94
C GLY A 253 12.24 -13.75 38.45
N ASP A 254 13.44 -13.95 39.01
CA ASP A 254 13.64 -14.10 40.46
C ASP A 254 13.06 -12.92 41.23
N LYS A 255 12.33 -13.22 42.31
CA LYS A 255 11.72 -12.22 43.18
C LYS A 255 12.56 -12.04 44.43
N ILE A 256 13.01 -10.82 44.70
CA ILE A 256 13.83 -10.46 45.85
C ILE A 256 12.97 -9.62 46.79
N ARG A 257 12.74 -10.11 48.01
CA ARG A 257 12.01 -9.38 49.05
C ARG A 257 12.97 -8.88 50.12
N VAL A 258 12.88 -7.59 50.42
CA VAL A 258 13.63 -6.90 51.47
C VAL A 258 12.67 -5.97 52.20
N GLY A 259 12.45 -6.21 53.50
CA GLY A 259 11.41 -5.46 54.22
C GLY A 259 10.03 -5.64 53.57
N ASP A 260 9.36 -4.52 53.28
CA ASP A 260 8.08 -4.46 52.56
C ASP A 260 8.26 -4.33 51.03
N THR A 261 9.49 -4.20 50.55
CA THR A 261 9.85 -4.02 49.14
C THR A 261 10.02 -5.37 48.44
N LEU A 262 9.39 -5.53 47.28
CA LEU A 262 9.49 -6.69 46.41
C LEU A 262 10.03 -6.28 45.05
N LEU A 263 11.20 -6.80 44.68
CA LEU A 263 11.87 -6.57 43.41
C LEU A 263 11.78 -7.83 42.54
N GLN A 264 11.77 -7.67 41.22
CA GLN A 264 11.91 -8.77 40.26
C GLN A 264 13.12 -8.53 39.36
N PHE A 265 13.98 -9.53 39.24
CA PHE A 265 15.16 -9.51 38.38
C PHE A 265 14.82 -9.89 36.94
N SER A 266 15.45 -9.21 35.98
CA SER A 266 15.43 -9.57 34.56
C SER A 266 16.84 -9.44 33.97
N HIS A 267 17.24 -10.44 33.18
CA HIS A 267 18.49 -10.46 32.43
C HIS A 267 18.50 -9.39 31.32
N PRO A 268 19.69 -9.04 30.78
CA PRO A 268 19.76 -8.13 29.65
C PRO A 268 19.12 -8.80 28.42
N THR A 269 18.36 -8.03 27.66
CA THR A 269 17.81 -8.53 26.39
C THR A 269 18.97 -8.93 25.48
N PRO A 270 19.01 -10.14 24.91
CA PRO A 270 20.11 -10.55 24.03
C PRO A 270 20.31 -9.55 22.88
N GLN A 271 21.56 -9.26 22.53
CA GLN A 271 21.88 -8.24 21.52
C GLN A 271 21.17 -8.48 20.18
N GLU A 272 21.06 -9.72 19.74
CA GLU A 272 20.31 -10.12 18.54
C GLU A 272 18.83 -9.70 18.60
N VAL A 273 18.21 -9.89 19.77
CA VAL A 273 16.81 -9.51 20.02
C VAL A 273 16.66 -8.00 20.01
N GLN A 274 17.63 -7.25 20.54
CA GLN A 274 17.62 -5.79 20.51
C GLN A 274 17.69 -5.26 19.07
N VAL A 275 18.62 -5.79 18.27
CA VAL A 275 18.78 -5.43 16.85
C VAL A 275 17.50 -5.70 16.05
N LEU A 276 16.84 -6.83 16.30
CA LEU A 276 15.57 -7.16 15.65
C LEU A 276 14.45 -6.21 16.11
N LYS A 277 14.34 -5.92 17.41
CA LYS A 277 13.33 -5.01 17.94
C LYS A 277 13.48 -3.60 17.37
N SER A 278 14.69 -3.05 17.36
CA SER A 278 14.93 -1.71 16.83
C SER A 278 14.61 -1.65 15.33
N PHE A 279 15.09 -2.61 14.55
CA PHE A 279 14.77 -2.70 13.13
C PHE A 279 13.26 -2.80 12.88
N PHE A 280 12.56 -3.61 13.67
CA PHE A 280 11.12 -3.75 13.53
C PHE A 280 10.39 -2.43 13.82
N VAL A 281 10.69 -1.77 14.95
CA VAL A 281 9.98 -0.55 15.38
C VAL A 281 10.31 0.65 14.49
N GLU A 282 11.57 0.79 14.08
CA GLU A 282 12.03 1.95 13.32
C GLU A 282 11.71 1.84 11.83
N ASP A 283 11.79 0.64 11.26
CA ASP A 283 11.73 0.45 9.81
C ASP A 283 10.49 -0.32 9.35
N VAL A 284 10.28 -1.51 9.90
CA VAL A 284 9.26 -2.45 9.40
C VAL A 284 7.85 -2.02 9.81
N GLN A 285 7.63 -1.75 11.09
CA GLN A 285 6.33 -1.39 11.65
C GLN A 285 5.74 -0.14 10.98
N PRO A 286 6.49 0.98 10.82
CA PRO A 286 5.94 2.18 10.18
C PRO A 286 5.53 1.95 8.71
N PHE A 287 6.12 0.95 8.04
CA PHE A 287 5.74 0.55 6.69
C PHE A 287 4.52 -0.37 6.64
N LEU A 288 4.36 -1.26 7.63
CA LEU A 288 3.24 -2.20 7.69
C LEU A 288 1.92 -1.53 8.06
N LEU A 289 1.93 -0.37 8.71
CA LEU A 289 0.72 0.36 9.10
C LEU A 289 -0.25 0.60 7.93
N PRO A 290 -1.57 0.67 8.20
CA PRO A 290 -2.59 1.01 7.19
C PRO A 290 -2.28 2.30 6.42
N LYS A 291 -1.76 3.30 7.14
CA LYS A 291 -1.22 4.55 6.60
C LYS A 291 0.29 4.59 6.89
N PRO A 292 1.13 4.13 5.96
CA PRO A 292 2.57 4.09 6.19
C PRO A 292 3.17 5.49 6.16
N VAL A 293 4.22 5.69 6.96
CA VAL A 293 4.93 6.96 7.04
C VAL A 293 5.73 7.20 5.74
N PRO A 294 5.78 8.43 5.20
CA PRO A 294 6.49 8.71 3.94
C PRO A 294 7.95 8.23 3.92
N ALA A 295 8.68 8.40 5.03
CA ALA A 295 10.06 7.93 5.16
C ALA A 295 10.18 6.40 4.99
N ALA A 296 9.23 5.64 5.55
CA ALA A 296 9.20 4.19 5.43
C ALA A 296 8.89 3.73 3.99
N ILE A 297 8.00 4.44 3.28
CA ILE A 297 7.73 4.19 1.85
C ILE A 297 8.97 4.45 1.00
N GLN A 298 9.72 5.50 1.33
CA GLN A 298 10.96 5.83 0.63
C GLN A 298 12.04 4.76 0.90
N LYS A 299 12.17 4.30 2.13
CA LYS A 299 13.12 3.26 2.54
C LYS A 299 12.83 1.91 1.86
N PHE A 300 11.56 1.51 1.75
CA PHE A 300 11.14 0.24 1.14
C PHE A 300 10.47 0.42 -0.23
N ARG A 301 11.13 1.16 -1.11
CA ARG A 301 10.59 1.50 -2.44
C ARG A 301 10.65 0.30 -3.39
N THR A 302 11.79 -0.38 -3.45
CA THR A 302 12.05 -1.50 -4.34
C THR A 302 12.17 -2.83 -3.57
N VAL A 303 12.08 -3.94 -4.29
CA VAL A 303 12.32 -5.27 -3.70
C VAL A 303 13.75 -5.37 -3.19
N GLU A 304 14.70 -4.80 -3.93
CA GLU A 304 16.12 -4.80 -3.57
C GLU A 304 16.39 -4.00 -2.29
N ASP A 305 15.75 -2.84 -2.10
CA ASP A 305 15.87 -2.06 -0.86
C ASP A 305 15.44 -2.88 0.37
N ILE A 306 14.31 -3.59 0.25
CA ILE A 306 13.78 -4.46 1.30
C ILE A 306 14.77 -5.61 1.54
N SER A 307 15.15 -6.36 0.51
CA SER A 307 16.08 -7.49 0.64
C SER A 307 17.42 -7.08 1.24
N ASN A 308 17.96 -5.91 0.89
CA ASN A 308 19.21 -5.41 1.43
C ASN A 308 19.09 -5.04 2.91
N ALA A 309 18.00 -4.36 3.31
CA ALA A 309 17.77 -3.99 4.71
C ALA A 309 17.65 -5.24 5.60
N PHE A 310 16.83 -6.21 5.19
CA PHE A 310 16.66 -7.48 5.91
C PHE A 310 17.94 -8.32 5.90
N GLY A 311 18.67 -8.34 4.78
CA GLY A 311 19.96 -9.02 4.66
C GLY A 311 21.04 -8.46 5.57
N HIS A 312 21.03 -7.14 5.83
CA HIS A 312 21.94 -6.52 6.80
C HIS A 312 21.64 -6.98 8.22
N VAL A 313 20.38 -6.94 8.64
CA VAL A 313 19.94 -7.35 9.99
C VAL A 313 20.22 -8.83 10.22
N ARG A 314 19.95 -9.69 9.23
CA ARG A 314 20.16 -11.14 9.31
C ARG A 314 21.60 -11.52 9.67
N LYS A 315 22.60 -10.71 9.30
CA LYS A 315 24.03 -10.95 9.63
C LYS A 315 24.32 -10.89 11.13
N PHE A 316 23.50 -10.16 11.89
CA PHE A 316 23.64 -10.01 13.35
C PHE A 316 22.84 -11.06 14.13
N ILE A 317 22.16 -11.98 13.45
CA ILE A 317 21.27 -12.97 14.06
C ILE A 317 21.82 -14.38 13.85
N GLN A 318 22.26 -15.00 14.94
CA GLN A 318 22.72 -16.39 14.95
C GLN A 318 21.56 -17.34 15.26
N SER A 319 20.64 -16.92 16.12
CA SER A 319 19.51 -17.73 16.60
C SER A 319 18.54 -18.13 15.47
N GLU A 320 18.30 -19.42 15.31
CA GLU A 320 17.47 -19.94 14.20
C GLU A 320 15.99 -19.50 14.29
N ASN A 321 15.46 -19.38 15.51
CA ASN A 321 14.10 -18.85 15.74
C ASN A 321 13.97 -17.40 15.27
N LEU A 322 14.98 -16.55 15.54
CA LEU A 322 14.96 -15.14 15.13
C LEU A 322 15.15 -14.99 13.61
N LYS A 323 15.94 -15.86 12.96
CA LYS A 323 16.04 -15.88 11.50
C LYS A 323 14.69 -16.16 10.84
N LYS A 324 13.92 -17.11 11.37
CA LYS A 324 12.57 -17.40 10.89
C LYS A 324 11.66 -16.17 11.00
N VAL A 325 11.71 -15.45 12.13
CA VAL A 325 10.94 -14.21 12.29
C VAL A 325 11.35 -13.14 11.27
N ILE A 326 12.64 -13.01 10.97
CA ILE A 326 13.13 -12.10 9.93
C ILE A 326 12.58 -12.49 8.55
N ASP A 327 12.58 -13.77 8.22
CA ASP A 327 12.04 -14.27 6.94
C ASP A 327 10.52 -14.02 6.86
N ASP A 328 9.76 -14.28 7.93
CA ASP A 328 8.31 -13.99 7.99
C ASP A 328 8.01 -12.47 7.86
N LEU A 329 8.84 -11.62 8.45
CA LEU A 329 8.73 -10.16 8.33
C LEU A 329 9.14 -9.66 6.94
N LEU A 330 10.10 -10.31 6.28
CA LEU A 330 10.51 -10.01 4.91
C LEU A 330 9.32 -10.27 3.97
N ASP A 331 8.71 -11.44 4.05
CA ASP A 331 7.55 -11.81 3.26
C ASP A 331 6.37 -10.85 3.50
N SER A 332 6.13 -10.50 4.77
CA SER A 332 5.10 -9.52 5.12
C SER A 332 5.38 -8.14 4.51
N THR A 333 6.64 -7.70 4.52
CA THR A 333 7.03 -6.40 3.95
C THR A 333 6.91 -6.39 2.42
N LEU A 334 7.30 -7.49 1.76
CA LEU A 334 7.14 -7.65 0.31
C LEU A 334 5.66 -7.63 -0.09
N LEU A 335 4.83 -8.41 0.60
CA LEU A 335 3.38 -8.43 0.39
C LEU A 335 2.77 -7.04 0.61
N ARG A 336 3.19 -6.34 1.67
CA ARG A 336 2.71 -4.98 1.97
C ARG A 336 2.99 -4.00 0.83
N ARG A 337 4.19 -4.08 0.23
CA ARG A 337 4.60 -3.25 -0.91
C ARG A 337 3.72 -3.53 -2.13
N GLU A 338 3.46 -4.79 -2.41
CA GLU A 338 2.58 -5.20 -3.50
C GLU A 338 1.17 -4.65 -3.31
N LEU A 339 0.62 -4.74 -2.10
CA LEU A 339 -0.67 -4.15 -1.75
C LEU A 339 -0.71 -2.63 -1.94
N LEU A 340 0.38 -1.89 -1.68
CA LEU A 340 0.46 -0.45 -1.99
C LEU A 340 0.33 -0.18 -3.48
N ILE A 341 1.03 -0.96 -4.30
CA ILE A 341 0.99 -0.82 -5.76
C ILE A 341 -0.42 -1.13 -6.25
N CYS A 342 -1.03 -2.23 -5.79
CA CYS A 342 -2.41 -2.60 -6.11
C CYS A 342 -3.39 -1.47 -5.79
N LYS A 343 -3.33 -0.92 -4.57
CA LYS A 343 -4.24 0.15 -4.11
C LYS A 343 -4.06 1.43 -4.93
N ARG A 344 -2.81 1.82 -5.22
CA ARG A 344 -2.50 3.00 -6.05
C ARG A 344 -3.03 2.83 -7.46
N LEU A 345 -2.79 1.68 -8.09
CA LEU A 345 -3.27 1.38 -9.43
C LEU A 345 -4.81 1.40 -9.52
N HIS A 346 -5.49 0.82 -8.52
CA HIS A 346 -6.95 0.85 -8.45
C HIS A 346 -7.50 2.27 -8.27
N HIS A 347 -6.84 3.10 -7.45
CA HIS A 347 -7.21 4.50 -7.27
C HIS A 347 -7.13 5.28 -8.60
N TRP A 348 -6.06 5.12 -9.37
CA TRP A 348 -5.94 5.75 -10.69
C TRP A 348 -6.98 5.26 -11.69
N LEU A 349 -7.29 3.96 -11.70
CA LEU A 349 -8.32 3.38 -12.57
C LEU A 349 -9.70 3.98 -12.26
N ASN A 350 -10.08 4.09 -10.99
CA ASN A 350 -11.37 4.65 -10.60
C ASN A 350 -11.41 6.17 -10.81
N GLY A 351 -10.33 6.89 -10.50
CA GLY A 351 -10.23 8.33 -10.73
C GLY A 351 -10.40 8.69 -12.21
N TRP A 352 -9.81 7.90 -13.11
CA TRP A 352 -10.02 8.04 -14.55
C TRP A 352 -11.48 7.87 -14.96
N LEU A 353 -12.19 6.86 -14.44
CA LEU A 353 -13.60 6.63 -14.76
C LEU A 353 -14.50 7.81 -14.32
N ILE A 354 -14.21 8.40 -13.15
CA ILE A 354 -14.94 9.57 -12.61
C ILE A 354 -14.81 10.77 -13.54
N LEU A 355 -13.64 10.99 -14.14
CA LEU A 355 -13.42 12.11 -15.08
C LEU A 355 -13.99 11.80 -16.48
N HIS A 356 -13.73 10.60 -16.99
CA HIS A 356 -14.02 10.26 -18.38
C HIS A 356 -15.51 10.13 -18.68
N ILE A 357 -16.30 9.53 -17.78
CA ILE A 357 -17.72 9.26 -18.01
C ILE A 357 -18.55 10.55 -18.14
N PRO A 358 -18.44 11.54 -17.23
CA PRO A 358 -19.17 12.80 -17.36
C PRO A 358 -18.77 13.59 -18.61
N MET A 359 -17.47 13.62 -18.94
CA MET A 359 -16.97 14.26 -20.14
C MET A 359 -17.53 13.62 -21.41
N ALA A 360 -17.57 12.29 -21.48
CA ALA A 360 -18.16 11.56 -22.60
C ALA A 360 -19.68 11.79 -22.72
N ALA A 361 -20.39 11.88 -21.59
CA ALA A 361 -21.83 12.18 -21.57
C ALA A 361 -22.12 13.61 -22.07
N LEU A 362 -21.33 14.58 -21.61
CA LEU A 362 -21.42 15.98 -22.06
C LEU A 362 -21.14 16.07 -23.57
N LEU A 363 -20.12 15.36 -24.03
CA LEU A 363 -19.77 15.28 -25.44
C LEU A 363 -20.91 14.71 -26.28
N LEU A 364 -21.49 13.57 -25.88
CA LEU A 364 -22.61 12.96 -26.60
C LEU A 364 -23.83 13.88 -26.66
N PHE A 365 -24.17 14.54 -25.54
CA PHE A 365 -25.25 15.51 -25.50
C PHE A 365 -24.98 16.70 -26.42
N GLY A 366 -23.77 17.27 -26.35
CA GLY A 366 -23.33 18.36 -27.19
C GLY A 366 -23.33 18.00 -28.68
N SER A 367 -22.84 16.82 -29.05
CA SER A 367 -22.87 16.35 -30.44
C SER A 367 -24.30 16.11 -30.96
N ALA A 368 -25.22 15.61 -30.12
CA ALA A 368 -26.62 15.49 -30.50
C ALA A 368 -27.28 16.87 -30.72
N LEU A 369 -27.00 17.84 -29.84
CA LEU A 369 -27.48 19.21 -29.99
C LEU A 369 -26.92 19.86 -31.26
N HIS A 370 -25.62 19.67 -31.54
CA HIS A 370 -24.99 20.12 -32.77
C HIS A 370 -25.69 19.55 -34.01
N ALA A 371 -25.95 18.25 -34.03
CA ALA A 371 -26.63 17.60 -35.15
C ALA A 371 -28.05 18.18 -35.37
N VAL A 372 -28.80 18.45 -34.30
CA VAL A 372 -30.13 19.07 -34.41
C VAL A 372 -30.04 20.51 -34.92
N ILE A 373 -29.13 21.33 -34.37
CA ILE A 373 -28.97 22.73 -34.79
C ILE A 373 -28.57 22.81 -36.27
N SER A 374 -27.58 22.01 -36.70
CA SER A 374 -27.09 22.00 -38.08
C SER A 374 -28.09 21.43 -39.11
N LEU A 375 -29.16 20.76 -38.66
CA LEU A 375 -30.25 20.30 -39.54
C LEU A 375 -31.40 21.31 -39.61
N LEU A 376 -31.53 22.18 -38.62
CA LEU A 376 -32.59 23.19 -38.52
C LEU A 376 -32.18 24.54 -39.12
N TYR A 377 -30.88 24.85 -39.11
CA TYR A 377 -30.26 26.07 -39.62
C TYR A 377 -29.12 25.70 -40.55
#